data_AF-A0A6A5U260-F1
#
_entry.id   AF-A0A6A5U260-F1
#
_cell.length_a   1.000
_cell.length_b   1.000
_cell.length_c   1.000
_cell.angle_alpha   90.00
_cell.angle_beta   90.00
_cell.angle_gamma   90.00
#
_symmetry.space_group_name_H-M   'P 1'
#
loop_
_entity.id
_entity.type
_entity.pdbx_description
1 polymer ?
#
loop_
_entity_poly.entity_id
_entity_poly.type
_entity_poly.pdbx_seq_one_letter_code
_entity_poly.pdbx_strand_id
1 'polypeptide(L)'
;MADEQQPISAAETGETLNILLQNKSNSSQVYAYITGQALNNGNRPMFIQADGRTIYYPTSPPATGAPLAVDCAIDLGAPGASKNVVIPRIAGGRVWFSIGAKLTFKLNPGPAIVEPSVSNPSDPNYNINWTFTEFTYNAQQLFANLTYVDFVSIPLALTLINTAGQTQSCPGMAADGLTRVVNELRAQSARDGRPWDQLIYSYNGTPLRALSPNNLLVFNGDAWGNYWDAYVNQVWDRFASTDLTVNTQASFGNITGRVANNLLSLGSAGTFAKPSARDIFSNSTGPFATGDNAARNAVIPRLAAAFNRSTLLDATHFPNGSSPESYYRNATTNHYARIVHQVQRDGRGYAFPYDDVVPDGGSDVAGTMHDGSPSLWTIAIGGN
;
A
#
# COMPACT_ATOMS: atom_id res chain seq x y z
N MET A 1 31.73 -34.78 -9.37
CA MET A 1 30.75 -35.08 -10.43
C MET A 1 29.61 -34.10 -10.20
N ALA A 2 29.46 -33.17 -11.14
CA ALA A 2 28.42 -32.15 -11.10
C ALA A 2 27.11 -32.81 -11.52
N ASP A 3 26.09 -32.75 -10.66
CA ASP A 3 24.71 -32.92 -11.11
C ASP A 3 24.31 -31.60 -11.75
N GLU A 4 24.33 -31.61 -13.08
CA GLU A 4 23.62 -30.68 -13.93
C GLU A 4 22.13 -30.74 -13.57
N GLN A 5 21.70 -29.88 -12.66
CA GLN A 5 20.28 -29.54 -12.55
C GLN A 5 19.89 -28.86 -13.85
N GLN A 6 19.14 -29.59 -14.68
CA GLN A 6 18.46 -29.06 -15.85
C GLN A 6 17.75 -27.75 -15.45
N PRO A 7 17.87 -26.68 -16.25
CA PRO A 7 17.09 -25.48 -16.03
C PRO A 7 15.62 -25.86 -16.24
N ILE A 8 14.88 -26.03 -15.16
CA ILE A 8 13.42 -25.97 -15.22
C ILE A 8 13.14 -24.53 -15.64
N SER A 9 12.88 -24.33 -16.93
CA SER A 9 12.28 -23.11 -17.44
C SER A 9 11.06 -22.84 -16.57
N ALA A 10 11.13 -21.86 -15.67
CA ALA A 10 9.95 -21.42 -14.93
C ALA A 10 8.94 -21.02 -16.01
N ALA A 11 7.82 -21.75 -16.09
CA ALA A 11 6.79 -21.44 -17.05
C ALA A 11 6.36 -19.99 -16.82
N GLU A 12 6.39 -19.18 -17.89
CA GLU A 12 5.85 -17.83 -17.79
C GLU A 12 4.37 -17.89 -17.40
N THR A 13 3.90 -16.86 -16.72
CA THR A 13 2.47 -16.64 -16.51
C THR A 13 1.73 -16.57 -17.86
N GLY A 14 0.41 -16.78 -17.87
CA GLY A 14 -0.39 -16.57 -19.09
C GLY A 14 -0.32 -15.13 -19.61
N GLU A 15 -0.69 -14.92 -20.88
CA GLU A 15 -0.82 -13.55 -21.41
C GLU A 15 -1.96 -12.76 -20.75
N THR A 16 -2.94 -13.49 -20.21
CA THR A 16 -4.08 -12.95 -19.47
C THR A 16 -4.26 -13.66 -18.13
N LEU A 17 -4.98 -13.00 -17.23
CA LEU A 17 -5.39 -13.56 -15.94
C LEU A 17 -6.89 -13.34 -15.73
N ASN A 18 -7.57 -14.38 -15.26
CA ASN A 18 -8.96 -14.28 -14.83
C ASN A 18 -9.04 -13.63 -13.45
N ILE A 19 -9.94 -12.66 -13.32
CA ILE A 19 -10.31 -12.01 -12.07
C ILE A 19 -11.79 -12.25 -11.79
N LEU A 20 -12.10 -12.57 -10.54
CA LEU A 20 -13.48 -12.62 -10.05
C LEU A 20 -13.72 -11.43 -9.11
N LEU A 21 -14.55 -10.48 -9.54
CA LEU A 21 -14.98 -9.37 -8.69
C LEU A 21 -16.28 -9.76 -7.98
N GLN A 22 -16.32 -9.66 -6.65
CA GLN A 22 -17.48 -10.05 -5.85
C GLN A 22 -18.07 -8.86 -5.10
N ASN A 23 -19.36 -8.64 -5.26
CA ASN A 23 -20.09 -7.70 -4.41
C ASN A 23 -20.49 -8.40 -3.10
N LYS A 24 -19.70 -8.19 -2.06
CA LYS A 24 -20.00 -8.59 -0.67
C LYS A 24 -20.42 -7.37 0.17
N SER A 25 -20.89 -6.30 -0.46
CA SER A 25 -21.47 -5.14 0.22
C SER A 25 -22.98 -5.32 0.42
N ASN A 26 -23.62 -4.35 1.04
CA ASN A 26 -25.08 -4.28 1.17
C ASN A 26 -25.74 -3.41 0.09
N SER A 27 -24.99 -2.94 -0.91
CA SER A 27 -25.46 -2.06 -1.97
C SER A 27 -25.59 -2.80 -3.30
N SER A 28 -26.59 -2.45 -4.11
CA SER A 28 -26.70 -2.87 -5.51
C SER A 28 -26.07 -1.87 -6.50
N GLN A 29 -25.53 -0.76 -6.00
CA GLN A 29 -24.85 0.26 -6.78
C GLN A 29 -23.35 0.19 -6.47
N VAL A 30 -22.67 -0.78 -7.07
CA VAL A 30 -21.24 -1.01 -6.88
C VAL A 30 -20.56 -1.07 -8.23
N TYR A 31 -19.57 -0.22 -8.44
CA TYR A 31 -18.82 -0.13 -9.68
C TYR A 31 -17.36 -0.49 -9.45
N ALA A 32 -16.75 -1.17 -10.41
CA ALA A 32 -15.33 -1.43 -10.44
C ALA A 32 -14.68 -0.84 -11.69
N TYR A 33 -13.39 -0.52 -11.60
CA TYR A 33 -12.56 -0.07 -12.71
C TYR A 33 -11.20 -0.76 -12.61
N ILE A 34 -10.58 -1.08 -13.74
CA ILE A 34 -9.22 -1.62 -13.75
C ILE A 34 -8.36 -0.74 -14.63
N THR A 35 -7.27 -0.21 -14.07
CA THR A 35 -6.33 0.70 -14.77
C THR A 35 -4.89 0.22 -14.59
N GLY A 36 -4.00 0.64 -15.49
CA GLY A 36 -2.57 0.42 -15.35
C GLY A 36 -1.83 0.65 -16.67
N GLN A 37 -0.62 0.11 -16.78
CA GLN A 37 0.20 0.14 -17.99
C GLN A 37 0.24 -1.24 -18.64
N ALA A 38 -0.14 -1.32 -19.92
CA ALA A 38 -0.13 -2.57 -20.68
C ALA A 38 1.31 -2.97 -21.05
N LEU A 39 1.87 -3.94 -20.32
CA LEU A 39 3.27 -4.38 -20.47
C LEU A 39 3.59 -4.84 -21.90
N ASN A 40 2.66 -5.59 -22.51
CA ASN A 40 2.82 -6.12 -23.87
C ASN A 40 2.44 -5.12 -24.97
N ASN A 41 2.18 -3.85 -24.62
CA ASN A 41 1.81 -2.80 -25.57
C ASN A 41 2.57 -1.50 -25.27
N GLY A 42 3.88 -1.60 -25.04
CA GLY A 42 4.76 -0.45 -24.84
C GLY A 42 4.43 0.39 -23.61
N ASN A 43 3.93 -0.23 -22.54
CA ASN A 43 3.49 0.44 -21.30
C ASN A 43 2.42 1.51 -21.51
N ARG A 44 1.62 1.40 -22.58
CA ARG A 44 0.51 2.32 -22.82
C ARG A 44 -0.46 2.29 -21.63
N PRO A 45 -0.89 3.46 -21.12
CA PRO A 45 -1.96 3.51 -20.14
C PRO A 45 -3.21 2.81 -20.70
N MET A 46 -3.92 2.08 -19.84
CA MET A 46 -5.08 1.30 -20.24
C MET A 46 -6.16 1.27 -19.17
N PHE A 47 -7.38 0.96 -19.62
CA PHE A 47 -8.51 0.53 -18.81
C PHE A 47 -9.03 -0.82 -19.31
N ILE A 48 -9.71 -1.58 -18.44
CA ILE A 48 -10.67 -2.59 -18.89
C ILE A 48 -12.04 -1.92 -19.00
N GLN A 49 -12.73 -2.13 -20.13
CA GLN A 49 -14.07 -1.56 -20.38
C GLN A 49 -15.15 -2.24 -19.53
N ALA A 50 -16.36 -1.68 -19.56
CA ALA A 50 -17.51 -2.15 -18.77
C ALA A 50 -17.90 -3.64 -18.99
N ASP A 51 -17.50 -4.25 -20.10
CA ASP A 51 -17.72 -5.67 -20.39
C ASP A 51 -16.78 -6.61 -19.60
N GLY A 52 -15.80 -6.05 -18.90
CA GLY A 52 -14.81 -6.78 -18.11
C GLY A 52 -13.75 -7.50 -18.93
N ARG A 53 -13.62 -7.24 -20.24
CA ARG A 53 -12.66 -7.97 -21.10
C ARG A 53 -12.00 -7.10 -22.16
N THR A 54 -12.74 -6.17 -22.75
CA THR A 54 -12.20 -5.31 -23.80
C THR A 54 -11.24 -4.30 -23.20
N ILE A 55 -10.02 -4.22 -23.74
CA ILE A 55 -9.04 -3.23 -23.32
C ILE A 55 -9.31 -1.91 -24.02
N TYR A 56 -9.38 -0.82 -23.25
CA TYR A 56 -9.40 0.54 -23.77
C TYR A 56 -8.02 1.18 -23.58
N TYR A 57 -7.44 1.67 -24.68
CA TYR A 57 -6.23 2.48 -24.66
C TYR A 57 -6.60 3.94 -24.95
N PRO A 58 -6.58 4.83 -23.94
CA PRO A 58 -6.83 6.24 -24.15
C PRO A 58 -5.92 6.83 -25.24
N THR A 59 -6.44 7.81 -25.98
CA THR A 59 -5.66 8.65 -26.88
C THR A 59 -5.21 9.91 -26.15
N SER A 60 -4.08 10.50 -26.54
CA SER A 60 -3.62 11.78 -25.95
C SER A 60 -4.67 12.88 -26.20
N PRO A 61 -5.24 13.50 -25.16
CA PRO A 61 -6.14 14.63 -25.33
C PRO A 61 -5.34 15.91 -25.69
N PRO A 62 -6.01 16.94 -26.23
CA PRO A 62 -5.38 18.22 -26.56
C PRO A 62 -5.10 19.09 -25.32
N ALA A 63 -5.76 18.83 -24.19
CA ALA A 63 -5.64 19.60 -22.95
C ALA A 63 -5.70 18.68 -21.72
N THR A 64 -5.23 19.20 -20.58
CA THR A 64 -5.29 18.51 -19.29
C THR A 64 -6.72 18.39 -18.78
N GLY A 65 -6.99 17.34 -18.01
CA GLY A 65 -8.29 17.13 -17.37
C GLY A 65 -9.41 16.74 -18.34
N ALA A 66 -9.10 16.26 -19.54
CA ALA A 66 -10.10 15.77 -20.49
C ALA A 66 -10.86 14.54 -19.92
N PRO A 67 -12.16 14.37 -20.20
CA PRO A 67 -12.90 13.22 -19.73
C PRO A 67 -12.47 11.92 -20.44
N LEU A 68 -12.75 10.78 -19.82
CA LEU A 68 -12.63 9.49 -20.46
C LEU A 68 -13.67 9.36 -21.60
N ALA A 69 -13.25 8.93 -22.79
CA ALA A 69 -14.14 8.83 -23.95
C ALA A 69 -15.01 7.56 -23.94
N VAL A 70 -14.64 6.56 -23.13
CA VAL A 70 -15.29 5.24 -23.05
C VAL A 70 -15.69 4.97 -21.62
N ASP A 71 -16.90 4.47 -21.40
CA ASP A 71 -17.35 4.03 -20.07
C ASP A 71 -16.61 2.75 -19.68
N CYS A 72 -15.78 2.85 -18.64
CA CYS A 72 -15.02 1.74 -18.09
C CYS A 72 -15.56 1.24 -16.74
N ALA A 73 -16.77 1.66 -16.36
CA ALA A 73 -17.41 1.22 -15.13
C ALA A 73 -17.98 -0.20 -15.29
N ILE A 74 -17.37 -1.17 -14.60
CA ILE A 74 -17.89 -2.54 -14.49
C ILE A 74 -18.91 -2.57 -13.36
N ASP A 75 -20.20 -2.65 -13.68
CA ASP A 75 -21.28 -2.77 -12.70
C ASP A 75 -21.24 -4.16 -12.04
N LEU A 76 -21.07 -4.25 -10.72
CA LEU A 76 -21.05 -5.52 -9.99
C LEU A 76 -22.44 -6.07 -9.65
N GLY A 77 -23.49 -5.25 -9.77
CA GLY A 77 -24.87 -5.64 -9.49
C GLY A 77 -25.21 -5.78 -8.00
N ALA A 78 -26.22 -6.58 -7.69
CA ALA A 78 -26.76 -6.75 -6.33
C ALA A 78 -25.78 -7.44 -5.35
N PRO A 79 -25.99 -7.29 -4.03
CA PRO A 79 -25.27 -8.07 -3.02
C PRO A 79 -25.22 -9.57 -3.34
N GLY A 80 -24.05 -10.18 -3.20
CA GLY A 80 -23.79 -11.58 -3.53
C GLY A 80 -23.46 -11.85 -5.01
N ALA A 81 -23.66 -10.87 -5.90
CA ALA A 81 -23.30 -11.02 -7.31
C ALA A 81 -21.78 -11.07 -7.52
N SER A 82 -21.38 -11.67 -8.65
CA SER A 82 -19.97 -11.72 -9.08
C SER A 82 -19.85 -11.41 -10.57
N LYS A 83 -18.71 -10.86 -10.96
CA LYS A 83 -18.35 -10.56 -12.36
C LYS A 83 -17.00 -11.17 -12.70
N ASN A 84 -16.97 -11.92 -13.80
CA ASN A 84 -15.74 -12.43 -14.39
C ASN A 84 -15.11 -11.36 -15.27
N VAL A 85 -13.85 -11.06 -14.99
CA VAL A 85 -13.04 -10.05 -15.68
C VAL A 85 -11.77 -10.72 -16.17
N VAL A 86 -11.22 -10.25 -17.28
CA VAL A 86 -9.95 -10.72 -17.83
C VAL A 86 -9.03 -9.53 -18.00
N ILE A 87 -7.83 -9.63 -17.45
CA ILE A 87 -6.78 -8.62 -17.62
C ILE A 87 -5.63 -9.16 -18.47
N PRO A 88 -4.95 -8.32 -19.27
CA PRO A 88 -3.65 -8.65 -19.82
C PRO A 88 -2.55 -8.56 -18.73
N ARG A 89 -1.30 -8.81 -19.11
CA ARG A 89 -0.14 -8.38 -18.31
C ARG A 89 -0.13 -6.85 -18.14
N ILE A 90 -0.17 -6.39 -16.88
CA ILE A 90 -0.30 -4.99 -16.47
C ILE A 90 0.76 -4.67 -15.39
N ALA A 91 1.42 -3.52 -15.51
CA ALA A 91 2.24 -2.93 -14.44
C ALA A 91 1.55 -1.71 -13.83
N GLY A 92 1.81 -1.46 -12.54
CA GLY A 92 1.19 -0.36 -11.79
C GLY A 92 -0.34 -0.44 -11.84
N GLY A 93 -0.87 -1.66 -11.77
CA GLY A 93 -2.28 -1.94 -11.90
C GLY A 93 -3.05 -1.57 -10.65
N ARG A 94 -4.27 -1.03 -10.83
CA ARG A 94 -5.23 -0.79 -9.75
C ARG A 94 -6.59 -1.34 -10.12
N VAL A 95 -7.23 -2.02 -9.17
CA VAL A 95 -8.66 -2.33 -9.22
C VAL A 95 -9.37 -1.41 -8.25
N TRP A 96 -10.10 -0.44 -8.80
CA TRP A 96 -10.85 0.56 -8.07
C TRP A 96 -12.26 0.07 -7.82
N PHE A 97 -12.84 0.46 -6.69
CA PHE A 97 -14.24 0.21 -6.40
C PHE A 97 -14.92 1.45 -5.85
N SER A 98 -16.19 1.65 -6.18
CA SER A 98 -17.03 2.68 -5.58
C SER A 98 -18.43 2.17 -5.27
N ILE A 99 -19.03 2.75 -4.22
CA ILE A 99 -20.41 2.45 -3.82
C ILE A 99 -21.27 3.72 -3.97
N GLY A 100 -22.45 3.55 -4.57
CA GLY A 100 -23.48 4.59 -4.74
C GLY A 100 -23.28 5.52 -5.95
N ALA A 101 -22.06 5.66 -6.46
CA ALA A 101 -21.77 6.47 -7.64
C ALA A 101 -20.58 5.92 -8.44
N LYS A 102 -20.57 6.17 -9.76
CA LYS A 102 -19.43 5.92 -10.65
C LYS A 102 -18.27 6.87 -10.33
N LEU A 103 -17.03 6.39 -10.49
CA LEU A 103 -15.83 7.23 -10.44
C LEU A 103 -15.66 8.00 -11.76
N THR A 104 -15.12 9.21 -11.65
CA THR A 104 -14.72 10.07 -12.75
C THR A 104 -13.21 10.04 -12.90
N PHE A 105 -12.73 9.44 -13.99
CA PHE A 105 -11.32 9.51 -14.41
C PHE A 105 -11.15 10.64 -15.42
N LYS A 106 -9.97 11.27 -15.40
CA LYS A 106 -9.59 12.28 -16.40
C LYS A 106 -8.30 11.87 -17.11
N LEU A 107 -7.97 12.57 -18.19
CA LEU A 107 -6.80 12.36 -19.01
C LEU A 107 -6.01 13.67 -19.17
N ASN A 108 -4.68 13.56 -19.12
CA ASN A 108 -3.75 14.61 -19.52
C ASN A 108 -3.03 14.24 -20.82
N PRO A 109 -2.45 15.21 -21.55
CA PRO A 109 -1.62 14.94 -22.72
C PRO A 109 -0.48 13.96 -22.39
N GLY A 110 -0.18 13.05 -23.31
CA GLY A 110 0.75 11.94 -23.10
C GLY A 110 0.37 10.71 -23.93
N PRO A 111 -0.81 10.08 -23.72
CA PRO A 111 -1.82 10.29 -22.68
C PRO A 111 -1.34 9.90 -21.28
N ALA A 112 -1.89 10.53 -20.24
CA ALA A 112 -1.70 10.11 -18.84
C ALA A 112 -3.05 10.05 -18.12
N ILE A 113 -3.25 8.99 -17.34
CA ILE A 113 -4.46 8.82 -16.52
C ILE A 113 -4.35 9.72 -15.29
N VAL A 114 -5.36 10.54 -15.06
CA VAL A 114 -5.54 11.28 -13.81
C VAL A 114 -6.49 10.47 -12.94
N GLU A 115 -5.94 9.91 -11.88
CA GLU A 115 -6.62 9.03 -10.94
C GLU A 115 -7.45 9.81 -9.91
N PRO A 116 -8.48 9.20 -9.30
CA PRO A 116 -9.24 9.80 -8.20
C PRO A 116 -8.34 10.27 -7.05
N SER A 117 -8.58 11.48 -6.55
CA SER A 117 -7.82 12.05 -5.43
C SER A 117 -8.68 12.23 -4.17
N VAL A 118 -8.19 11.72 -3.04
CA VAL A 118 -8.72 12.04 -1.70
C VAL A 118 -8.05 13.25 -1.06
N SER A 119 -7.02 13.82 -1.70
CA SER A 119 -6.23 14.93 -1.19
C SER A 119 -6.51 16.26 -1.89
N ASN A 120 -7.39 16.25 -2.90
CA ASN A 120 -7.87 17.44 -3.59
C ASN A 120 -9.39 17.64 -3.36
N PRO A 121 -9.82 18.63 -2.56
CA PRO A 121 -11.24 18.88 -2.29
C PRO A 121 -12.08 19.21 -3.53
N SER A 122 -11.46 19.64 -4.64
CA SER A 122 -12.17 19.91 -5.90
C SER A 122 -12.26 18.68 -6.82
N ASP A 123 -11.72 17.52 -6.40
CA ASP A 123 -11.81 16.30 -7.18
C ASP A 123 -13.27 15.81 -7.25
N PRO A 124 -13.79 15.44 -8.43
CA PRO A 124 -15.17 14.97 -8.57
C PRO A 124 -15.46 13.70 -7.74
N ASN A 125 -14.42 12.96 -7.35
CA ASN A 125 -14.51 11.74 -6.55
C ASN A 125 -14.36 11.99 -5.04
N TYR A 126 -14.11 13.24 -4.61
CA TYR A 126 -13.77 13.56 -3.22
C TYR A 126 -14.87 13.11 -2.24
N ASN A 127 -16.13 13.22 -2.62
CA ASN A 127 -17.29 12.83 -1.79
C ASN A 127 -17.88 11.45 -2.12
N ILE A 128 -17.22 10.67 -2.99
CA ILE A 128 -17.66 9.32 -3.34
C ILE A 128 -17.05 8.32 -2.35
N ASN A 129 -17.82 7.29 -1.97
CA ASN A 129 -17.29 6.18 -1.18
C ASN A 129 -16.53 5.23 -2.11
N TRP A 130 -15.20 5.20 -2.04
CA TRP A 130 -14.35 4.40 -2.93
C TRP A 130 -13.05 3.95 -2.28
N THR A 131 -12.45 2.92 -2.85
CA THR A 131 -11.16 2.34 -2.44
C THR A 131 -10.51 1.64 -3.65
N PHE A 132 -9.33 1.06 -3.47
CA PHE A 132 -8.65 0.29 -4.51
C PHE A 132 -7.70 -0.75 -3.90
N THR A 133 -7.32 -1.74 -4.72
CA THR A 133 -6.21 -2.67 -4.48
C THR A 133 -5.20 -2.53 -5.62
N GLU A 134 -3.93 -2.80 -5.33
CA GLU A 134 -2.83 -2.64 -6.27
C GLU A 134 -2.31 -3.99 -6.72
N PHE A 135 -1.80 -4.05 -7.95
CA PHE A 135 -1.20 -5.26 -8.49
C PHE A 135 -0.22 -4.98 -9.63
N THR A 136 0.62 -5.97 -9.90
CA THR A 136 1.35 -6.13 -11.16
C THR A 136 1.19 -7.58 -11.60
N TYR A 137 0.78 -7.78 -12.85
CA TYR A 137 0.75 -9.08 -13.50
C TYR A 137 1.72 -9.06 -14.67
N ASN A 138 2.84 -9.76 -14.56
CA ASN A 138 3.90 -9.80 -15.58
C ASN A 138 4.24 -11.26 -15.91
N ALA A 139 5.26 -11.48 -16.75
CA ALA A 139 5.66 -12.81 -17.18
C ALA A 139 6.14 -13.71 -16.04
N GLN A 140 6.56 -13.13 -14.91
CA GLN A 140 7.13 -13.84 -13.77
C GLN A 140 6.10 -14.19 -12.71
N GLN A 141 5.11 -13.31 -12.45
CA GLN A 141 4.12 -13.49 -11.38
C GLN A 141 2.92 -12.54 -11.49
N LEU A 142 1.87 -12.87 -10.73
CA LEU A 142 1.01 -11.84 -10.12
C LEU A 142 1.66 -11.44 -8.79
N PHE A 143 1.75 -10.15 -8.51
CA PHE A 143 1.94 -9.59 -7.17
C PHE A 143 0.77 -8.63 -6.91
N ALA A 144 0.05 -8.78 -5.82
CA ALA A 144 -1.11 -7.96 -5.48
C ALA A 144 -1.17 -7.67 -3.97
N ASN A 145 -1.78 -6.55 -3.59
CA ASN A 145 -1.89 -6.15 -2.21
C ASN A 145 -3.14 -5.32 -1.91
N LEU A 146 -3.69 -5.50 -0.71
CA LEU A 146 -4.51 -4.46 -0.10
C LEU A 146 -3.64 -3.23 0.14
N THR A 147 -4.23 -2.04 0.14
CA THR A 147 -3.48 -0.82 0.44
C THR A 147 -4.29 0.16 1.29
N TYR A 148 -3.60 0.67 2.31
CA TYR A 148 -4.06 1.71 3.23
C TYR A 148 -2.99 2.80 3.39
N VAL A 149 -2.01 2.84 2.48
CA VAL A 149 -0.93 3.84 2.45
C VAL A 149 -1.51 5.24 2.31
N ASP A 150 -2.59 5.38 1.53
CA ASP A 150 -3.27 6.65 1.34
C ASP A 150 -4.44 6.84 2.32
N PHE A 151 -5.31 5.85 2.46
CA PHE A 151 -6.48 5.91 3.34
C PHE A 151 -7.14 4.54 3.56
N VAL A 152 -7.91 4.42 4.64
CA VAL A 152 -8.90 3.35 4.87
C VAL A 152 -10.28 3.83 4.42
N SER A 153 -11.01 3.00 3.68
CA SER A 153 -12.42 3.23 3.36
C SER A 153 -13.19 1.90 3.34
N ILE A 154 -13.72 1.49 2.19
CA ILE A 154 -14.50 0.26 2.05
C ILE A 154 -13.59 -0.97 2.29
N PRO A 155 -14.01 -1.95 3.12
CA PRO A 155 -13.29 -3.20 3.27
C PRO A 155 -13.16 -3.96 1.95
N LEU A 156 -11.95 -4.42 1.65
CA LEU A 156 -11.65 -5.34 0.54
C LEU A 156 -11.02 -6.62 1.09
N ALA A 157 -11.24 -7.73 0.40
CA ALA A 157 -10.56 -9.00 0.64
C ALA A 157 -10.01 -9.57 -0.66
N LEU A 158 -8.87 -10.25 -0.59
CA LEU A 158 -8.19 -10.85 -1.73
C LEU A 158 -8.09 -12.37 -1.55
N THR A 159 -8.20 -13.10 -2.65
CA THR A 159 -7.90 -14.55 -2.70
C THR A 159 -7.24 -14.87 -4.02
N LEU A 160 -6.16 -15.64 -3.99
CA LEU A 160 -5.42 -16.06 -5.17
C LEU A 160 -5.33 -17.58 -5.20
N ILE A 161 -5.76 -18.18 -6.31
CA ILE A 161 -5.64 -19.62 -6.56
C ILE A 161 -4.64 -19.81 -7.71
N ASN A 162 -3.64 -20.67 -7.53
CA ASN A 162 -2.68 -21.01 -8.57
C ASN A 162 -3.10 -22.24 -9.38
N THR A 163 -2.38 -22.55 -10.46
CA THR A 163 -2.70 -23.69 -11.34
C THR A 163 -2.58 -25.06 -10.67
N ALA A 164 -1.87 -25.15 -9.54
CA ALA A 164 -1.81 -26.35 -8.69
C ALA A 164 -2.96 -26.43 -7.68
N GLY A 165 -3.86 -25.44 -7.64
CA GLY A 165 -4.99 -25.37 -6.72
C GLY A 165 -4.64 -24.86 -5.31
N GLN A 166 -3.41 -24.37 -5.08
CA GLN A 166 -3.04 -23.76 -3.81
C GLN A 166 -3.67 -22.38 -3.70
N THR A 167 -4.06 -22.01 -2.47
CA THR A 167 -4.78 -20.76 -2.19
C THR A 167 -3.98 -19.88 -1.25
N GLN A 168 -3.81 -18.61 -1.63
CA GLN A 168 -3.45 -17.52 -0.73
C GLN A 168 -4.70 -16.66 -0.49
N SER A 169 -4.84 -16.09 0.69
CA SER A 169 -5.93 -15.17 1.00
C SER A 169 -5.42 -14.01 1.83
N CYS A 170 -6.09 -12.87 1.76
CA CYS A 170 -6.00 -11.78 2.71
C CYS A 170 -7.45 -11.34 2.99
N PRO A 171 -8.03 -11.65 4.16
CA PRO A 171 -9.44 -11.49 4.44
C PRO A 171 -9.87 -10.03 4.66
N GLY A 172 -8.90 -9.12 4.83
CA GLY A 172 -9.16 -7.70 5.06
C GLY A 172 -9.95 -7.43 6.34
N MET A 173 -10.66 -6.31 6.34
CA MET A 173 -11.50 -5.88 7.46
C MET A 173 -12.91 -6.49 7.37
N ALA A 174 -13.58 -6.60 8.52
CA ALA A 174 -15.04 -6.82 8.53
C ALA A 174 -15.79 -5.57 8.05
N ALA A 175 -17.10 -5.71 7.78
CA ALA A 175 -17.96 -4.64 7.29
C ALA A 175 -17.95 -3.36 8.17
N ASP A 176 -17.71 -3.52 9.48
CA ASP A 176 -17.59 -2.41 10.44
C ASP A 176 -16.15 -1.84 10.56
N GLY A 177 -15.24 -2.26 9.67
CA GLY A 177 -13.82 -1.93 9.73
C GLY A 177 -13.54 -0.42 9.79
N LEU A 178 -14.11 0.36 8.87
CA LEU A 178 -13.95 1.82 8.89
C LEU A 178 -14.48 2.44 10.20
N THR A 179 -15.62 1.96 10.71
CA THR A 179 -16.18 2.42 11.98
C THR A 179 -15.23 2.15 13.14
N ARG A 180 -14.62 0.96 13.18
CA ARG A 180 -13.62 0.61 14.20
C ARG A 180 -12.38 1.49 14.10
N VAL A 181 -11.85 1.71 12.88
CA VAL A 181 -10.71 2.62 12.65
C VAL A 181 -11.03 4.04 13.14
N VAL A 182 -12.19 4.59 12.76
CA VAL A 182 -12.65 5.92 13.18
C VAL A 182 -12.72 6.04 14.71
N ASN A 183 -13.27 5.04 15.38
CA ASN A 183 -13.38 5.04 16.84
C ASN A 183 -12.01 4.99 17.52
N GLU A 184 -11.09 4.15 17.03
CA GLU A 184 -9.74 4.05 17.57
C GLU A 184 -8.91 5.31 17.32
N LEU A 185 -9.07 5.97 16.17
CA LEU A 185 -8.39 7.24 15.87
C LEU A 185 -8.86 8.35 16.81
N ARG A 186 -10.17 8.45 17.06
CA ARG A 186 -10.72 9.39 18.07
C ARG A 186 -10.21 9.06 19.47
N ALA A 187 -10.21 7.79 19.85
CA ALA A 187 -9.70 7.35 21.14
C ALA A 187 -8.20 7.66 21.29
N GLN A 188 -7.42 7.50 20.22
CA GLN A 188 -6.00 7.83 20.25
C GLN A 188 -5.77 9.34 20.40
N SER A 189 -6.46 10.18 19.63
CA SER A 189 -6.41 11.64 19.78
C SER A 189 -6.79 12.09 21.19
N ALA A 190 -7.82 11.48 21.79
CA ALA A 190 -8.19 11.75 23.18
C ALA A 190 -7.12 11.33 24.22
N ARG A 191 -6.27 10.34 23.90
CA ARG A 191 -5.21 9.86 24.80
C ARG A 191 -3.96 10.75 24.78
N ASP A 192 -3.53 11.19 23.60
CA ASP A 192 -2.23 11.87 23.42
C ASP A 192 -2.32 13.32 22.92
N GLY A 193 -3.53 13.79 22.59
CA GLY A 193 -3.77 15.15 22.09
C GLY A 193 -3.23 15.39 20.68
N ARG A 194 -2.81 14.35 19.94
CA ARG A 194 -2.30 14.45 18.57
C ARG A 194 -3.45 14.30 17.57
N PRO A 195 -3.32 14.85 16.34
CA PRO A 195 -4.45 15.03 15.42
C PRO A 195 -4.87 13.74 14.68
N TRP A 196 -4.88 12.59 15.35
CA TRP A 196 -5.33 11.31 14.78
C TRP A 196 -6.79 11.36 14.34
N ASP A 197 -7.63 12.12 15.02
CA ASP A 197 -9.03 12.34 14.68
C ASP A 197 -9.21 13.22 13.43
N GLN A 198 -8.23 14.09 13.11
CA GLN A 198 -8.22 14.89 11.88
C GLN A 198 -7.95 14.05 10.63
N LEU A 199 -7.54 12.78 10.78
CA LEU A 199 -7.47 11.84 9.67
C LEU A 199 -8.86 11.45 9.14
N ILE A 200 -9.91 11.66 9.92
CA ILE A 200 -11.26 11.21 9.56
C ILE A 200 -11.91 12.22 8.62
N TYR A 201 -12.13 11.82 7.37
CA TYR A 201 -12.94 12.58 6.44
C TYR A 201 -14.39 12.12 6.47
N SER A 202 -15.31 13.06 6.71
CA SER A 202 -16.75 12.81 6.74
C SER A 202 -17.46 13.66 5.69
N TYR A 203 -18.48 13.08 5.07
CA TYR A 203 -19.39 13.78 4.15
C TYR A 203 -20.82 13.63 4.68
N ASN A 204 -21.55 14.75 4.78
CA ASN A 204 -22.90 14.79 5.35
C ASN A 204 -23.01 14.09 6.72
N GLY A 205 -22.01 14.29 7.58
CA GLY A 205 -21.98 13.72 8.94
C GLY A 205 -21.60 12.23 9.02
N THR A 206 -21.34 11.56 7.89
CA THR A 206 -20.93 10.15 7.86
C THR A 206 -19.45 10.03 7.47
N PRO A 207 -18.62 9.30 8.23
CA PRO A 207 -17.25 9.00 7.82
C PRO A 207 -17.22 8.25 6.49
N LEU A 208 -16.49 8.76 5.51
CA LEU A 208 -16.24 8.08 4.23
C LEU A 208 -14.90 7.37 4.20
N ARG A 209 -13.90 7.94 4.88
CA ARG A 209 -12.55 7.41 4.93
C ARG A 209 -11.75 7.95 6.10
N ALA A 210 -10.71 7.23 6.48
CA ALA A 210 -9.64 7.70 7.35
C ALA A 210 -8.36 7.85 6.52
N LEU A 211 -7.87 9.06 6.34
CA LEU A 211 -6.64 9.38 5.63
C LEU A 211 -5.42 8.85 6.38
N SER A 212 -4.33 8.57 5.68
CA SER A 212 -3.06 8.28 6.30
C SER A 212 -2.41 9.55 6.90
N PRO A 213 -1.48 9.41 7.85
CA PRO A 213 -0.71 10.52 8.39
C PRO A 213 0.01 11.35 7.31
N ASN A 214 0.45 10.71 6.22
CA ASN A 214 1.06 11.39 5.09
C ASN A 214 0.04 12.26 4.33
N ASN A 215 -1.19 11.77 4.10
CA ASN A 215 -2.21 12.57 3.44
C ASN A 215 -2.67 13.77 4.27
N LEU A 216 -2.67 13.67 5.61
CA LEU A 216 -2.96 14.84 6.45
C LEU A 216 -1.97 15.99 6.22
N LEU A 217 -0.70 15.68 5.92
CA LEU A 217 0.32 16.68 5.64
C LEU A 217 0.04 17.49 4.36
N VAL A 218 -0.76 16.96 3.43
CA VAL A 218 -1.20 17.71 2.24
C VAL A 218 -2.13 18.86 2.62
N PHE A 219 -2.99 18.64 3.61
CA PHE A 219 -3.96 19.64 4.09
C PHE A 219 -3.38 20.55 5.17
N ASN A 220 -2.50 20.00 6.00
CA ASN A 220 -1.84 20.70 7.09
C ASN A 220 -0.39 20.24 7.20
N GLY A 221 0.52 20.98 6.56
CA GLY A 221 1.93 20.65 6.45
C GLY A 221 2.68 20.54 7.80
N ASP A 222 2.08 21.05 8.88
CA ASP A 222 2.63 21.07 10.24
C ASP A 222 1.87 20.16 11.21
N ALA A 223 0.91 19.36 10.74
CA ALA A 223 0.01 18.54 11.58
C ALA A 223 0.74 17.72 12.65
N TRP A 224 1.90 17.17 12.32
CA TRP A 224 2.64 16.28 13.22
C TRP A 224 3.70 16.96 14.07
N GLY A 225 4.10 18.20 13.75
CA GLY A 225 5.10 18.97 14.49
C GLY A 225 6.25 18.13 15.04
N ASN A 226 6.40 18.14 16.37
CA ASN A 226 7.43 17.43 17.13
C ASN A 226 7.06 15.99 17.57
N TYR A 227 6.04 15.37 16.96
CA TYR A 227 5.49 14.08 17.43
C TYR A 227 6.55 12.99 17.61
N TRP A 228 7.53 12.93 16.71
CA TRP A 228 8.59 11.92 16.71
C TRP A 228 9.90 12.35 17.40
N ASP A 229 10.05 13.63 17.75
CA ASP A 229 11.35 14.20 18.16
C ASP A 229 11.96 13.47 19.36
N ALA A 230 11.16 13.20 20.40
CA ALA A 230 11.63 12.52 21.60
C ALA A 230 12.12 11.09 21.29
N TYR A 231 11.35 10.32 20.51
CA TYR A 231 11.70 8.97 20.11
C TYR A 231 12.96 8.96 19.22
N VAL A 232 13.02 9.85 18.22
CA VAL A 232 14.19 9.99 17.33
C VAL A 232 15.45 10.38 18.12
N ASN A 233 15.34 11.27 19.09
CA ASN A 233 16.48 11.63 19.95
C ASN A 233 16.98 10.43 20.76
N GLN A 234 16.08 9.66 21.38
CA GLN A 234 16.44 8.44 22.13
C GLN A 234 17.12 7.40 21.24
N VAL A 235 16.62 7.21 20.00
CA VAL A 235 17.24 6.33 19.01
C VAL A 235 18.65 6.80 18.69
N TRP A 236 18.85 8.10 18.44
CA TRP A 236 20.17 8.66 18.14
C TRP A 236 21.15 8.50 19.30
N ASP A 237 20.71 8.78 20.53
CA ASP A 237 21.53 8.67 21.72
C ASP A 237 21.95 7.22 21.98
N ARG A 238 21.02 6.27 21.81
CA ARG A 238 21.33 4.84 21.93
C ARG A 238 22.41 4.40 20.95
N PHE A 239 22.21 4.70 19.66
CA PHE A 239 23.11 4.23 18.60
C PHE A 239 24.39 5.06 18.47
N ALA A 240 24.60 6.08 19.31
CA ALA A 240 25.89 6.75 19.43
C ALA A 240 26.96 5.84 20.09
N SER A 241 26.53 4.92 20.96
CA SER A 241 27.41 3.98 21.67
C SER A 241 27.12 2.50 21.39
N THR A 242 26.00 2.21 20.72
CA THR A 242 25.57 0.85 20.36
C THR A 242 25.56 0.68 18.85
N ASP A 243 25.97 -0.48 18.34
CA ASP A 243 25.85 -0.81 16.92
C ASP A 243 24.39 -0.98 16.50
N LEU A 244 24.04 -0.41 15.34
CA LEU A 244 22.84 -0.70 14.58
C LEU A 244 23.23 -1.49 13.33
N THR A 245 22.62 -2.65 13.12
CA THR A 245 22.81 -3.48 11.92
C THR A 245 21.53 -3.51 11.10
N VAL A 246 21.64 -3.17 9.81
CA VAL A 246 20.57 -3.34 8.82
C VAL A 246 20.93 -4.52 7.92
N ASN A 247 20.12 -5.56 7.96
CA ASN A 247 20.10 -6.57 6.91
C ASN A 247 19.37 -5.98 5.70
N THR A 248 20.11 -5.75 4.62
CA THR A 248 19.55 -5.17 3.40
C THR A 248 18.65 -6.13 2.63
N GLN A 249 18.68 -7.43 2.98
CA GLN A 249 18.04 -8.55 2.26
C GLN A 249 18.25 -8.43 0.73
N ALA A 250 19.43 -7.95 0.38
CA ALA A 250 19.94 -7.72 -0.96
C ALA A 250 21.42 -8.10 -0.98
N SER A 251 22.07 -7.92 -2.13
CA SER A 251 23.48 -8.29 -2.32
C SER A 251 24.47 -7.59 -1.39
N PHE A 252 24.07 -6.51 -0.72
CA PHE A 252 24.91 -5.79 0.25
C PHE A 252 24.99 -6.46 1.62
N GLY A 253 24.15 -7.47 1.91
CA GLY A 253 24.14 -8.20 3.17
C GLY A 253 23.84 -7.31 4.38
N ASN A 254 24.51 -7.58 5.49
CA ASN A 254 24.40 -6.81 6.72
C ASN A 254 25.32 -5.58 6.68
N ILE A 255 24.75 -4.41 6.97
CA ILE A 255 25.46 -3.15 7.11
C ILE A 255 25.35 -2.68 8.55
N THR A 256 26.47 -2.54 9.25
CA THR A 256 26.53 -2.12 10.65
C THR A 256 27.11 -0.73 10.79
N GLY A 257 26.59 0.04 11.74
CA GLY A 257 26.98 1.43 11.93
C GLY A 257 26.57 2.01 13.27
N ARG A 258 26.95 3.27 13.49
CA ARG A 258 26.66 4.05 14.70
C ARG A 258 26.36 5.50 14.35
N VAL A 259 25.76 6.20 15.29
CA VAL A 259 25.61 7.65 15.23
C VAL A 259 26.93 8.33 15.57
N ALA A 260 27.43 9.16 14.67
CA ALA A 260 28.58 10.04 14.88
C ALA A 260 28.29 11.41 14.25
N ASN A 261 28.69 12.50 14.92
CA ASN A 261 28.43 13.87 14.45
C ASN A 261 26.93 14.11 14.12
N ASN A 262 26.03 13.58 14.95
CA ASN A 262 24.56 13.66 14.78
C ASN A 262 24.01 12.97 13.51
N LEU A 263 24.81 12.12 12.85
CA LEU A 263 24.42 11.34 11.69
C LEU A 263 24.59 9.84 11.98
N LEU A 264 23.60 9.02 11.63
CA LEU A 264 23.74 7.56 11.61
C LEU A 264 24.58 7.18 10.39
N SER A 265 25.81 6.70 10.61
CA SER A 265 26.72 6.27 9.54
C SER A 265 26.62 4.76 9.34
N LEU A 266 26.18 4.32 8.16
CA LEU A 266 25.96 2.91 7.80
C LEU A 266 26.85 2.52 6.61
N GLY A 267 28.16 2.67 6.74
CA GLY A 267 29.15 2.18 5.77
C GLY A 267 28.82 2.57 4.32
N SER A 268 28.64 1.57 3.45
CA SER A 268 28.33 1.75 2.03
C SER A 268 27.00 2.47 1.75
N ALA A 269 26.04 2.43 2.68
CA ALA A 269 24.78 3.16 2.59
C ALA A 269 24.91 4.66 2.91
N GLY A 270 26.10 5.11 3.35
CA GLY A 270 26.39 6.49 3.69
C GLY A 270 25.78 6.91 5.04
N THR A 271 25.39 8.17 5.14
CA THR A 271 24.89 8.77 6.40
C THR A 271 23.40 9.10 6.33
N PHE A 272 22.73 9.02 7.47
CA PHE A 272 21.31 9.34 7.63
C PHE A 272 21.18 10.41 8.73
N ALA A 273 20.51 11.52 8.41
CA ALA A 273 20.13 12.53 9.39
C ALA A 273 18.93 12.07 10.23
N LYS A 274 18.68 12.76 11.36
CA LYS A 274 17.45 12.57 12.14
C LYS A 274 16.23 12.78 11.24
N PRO A 275 15.32 11.80 11.10
CA PRO A 275 14.10 12.00 10.33
C PRO A 275 13.12 12.87 11.11
N SER A 276 12.42 13.74 10.39
CA SER A 276 11.23 14.44 10.89
C SER A 276 10.00 13.53 10.87
N ALA A 277 8.89 14.00 11.44
CA ALA A 277 7.60 13.31 11.32
C ALA A 277 7.17 13.11 9.86
N ARG A 278 7.42 14.10 8.99
CA ARG A 278 7.14 14.02 7.55
C ARG A 278 7.95 12.92 6.90
N ASP A 279 9.23 12.80 7.25
CA ASP A 279 10.09 11.75 6.69
C ASP A 279 9.59 10.37 7.11
N ILE A 280 9.27 10.16 8.39
CA ILE A 280 8.79 8.87 8.91
C ILE A 280 7.45 8.45 8.30
N PHE A 281 6.49 9.37 8.17
CA PHE A 281 5.18 9.02 7.62
C PHE A 281 5.16 8.88 6.09
N SER A 282 5.96 9.69 5.38
CA SER A 282 6.02 9.64 3.90
C SER A 282 6.97 8.59 3.36
N ASN A 283 8.00 8.20 4.13
CA ASN A 283 9.08 7.30 3.75
C ASN A 283 9.80 7.69 2.44
N SER A 284 9.75 8.97 2.03
CA SER A 284 10.26 9.41 0.72
C SER A 284 11.03 10.72 0.76
N THR A 285 11.10 11.40 1.91
CA THR A 285 11.81 12.66 2.09
C THR A 285 12.98 12.52 3.09
N GLY A 286 13.83 13.55 3.13
CA GLY A 286 14.92 13.65 4.09
C GLY A 286 15.85 12.43 4.04
N PRO A 287 16.11 11.73 5.16
CA PRO A 287 16.98 10.57 5.18
C PRO A 287 16.44 9.38 4.37
N PHE A 288 15.15 9.37 3.99
CA PHE A 288 14.52 8.30 3.22
C PHE A 288 14.34 8.63 1.73
N ALA A 289 14.92 9.72 1.24
CA ALA A 289 14.98 9.98 -0.19
C ALA A 289 15.92 8.98 -0.88
N THR A 290 15.42 8.32 -1.92
CA THR A 290 16.19 7.42 -2.79
C THR A 290 17.05 8.22 -3.78
N GLY A 291 18.16 7.63 -4.23
CA GLY A 291 19.03 8.23 -5.25
C GLY A 291 19.97 7.20 -5.87
N ASP A 292 21.13 7.63 -6.36
CA ASP A 292 22.05 6.75 -7.08
C ASP A 292 22.77 5.71 -6.19
N ASN A 293 22.76 5.89 -4.86
CA ASN A 293 23.37 4.95 -3.94
C ASN A 293 22.46 3.73 -3.69
N ALA A 294 22.74 2.63 -4.38
CA ALA A 294 21.99 1.38 -4.26
C ALA A 294 22.01 0.77 -2.84
N ALA A 295 23.12 0.86 -2.10
CA ALA A 295 23.18 0.36 -0.72
C ALA A 295 22.27 1.18 0.20
N ARG A 296 22.22 2.51 0.00
CA ARG A 296 21.27 3.38 0.70
C ARG A 296 19.83 2.99 0.39
N ASN A 297 19.50 2.80 -0.88
CA ASN A 297 18.15 2.41 -1.30
C ASN A 297 17.73 1.06 -0.71
N ALA A 298 18.67 0.14 -0.48
CA ALA A 298 18.40 -1.13 0.18
C ALA A 298 18.20 -1.00 1.71
N VAL A 299 18.83 -0.01 2.35
CA VAL A 299 18.69 0.29 3.80
C VAL A 299 17.40 1.03 4.12
N ILE A 300 16.98 1.98 3.26
CA ILE A 300 15.84 2.88 3.51
C ILE A 300 14.58 2.14 3.98
N PRO A 301 14.09 1.09 3.29
CA PRO A 301 12.87 0.39 3.69
C PRO A 301 12.92 -0.16 5.12
N ARG A 302 14.08 -0.70 5.54
CA ARG A 302 14.26 -1.35 6.84
C ARG A 302 14.26 -0.33 7.97
N LEU A 303 14.96 0.79 7.78
CA LEU A 303 14.96 1.89 8.76
C LEU A 303 13.57 2.53 8.85
N ALA A 304 12.95 2.82 7.71
CA ALA A 304 11.61 3.38 7.64
C ALA A 304 10.57 2.51 8.35
N ALA A 305 10.58 1.19 8.12
CA ALA A 305 9.71 0.24 8.81
C ALA A 305 9.99 0.21 10.32
N ALA A 306 11.26 0.23 10.73
CA ALA A 306 11.64 0.23 12.15
C ALA A 306 11.21 1.51 12.90
N PHE A 307 11.19 2.67 12.23
CA PHE A 307 10.59 3.89 12.78
C PHE A 307 9.08 3.78 12.90
N ASN A 308 8.39 3.43 11.81
CA ASN A 308 6.92 3.33 11.80
C ASN A 308 6.41 2.34 12.85
N ARG A 309 7.09 1.21 13.01
CA ARG A 309 6.78 0.15 14.00
C ARG A 309 7.36 0.41 15.39
N SER A 310 8.09 1.52 15.57
CA SER A 310 8.75 1.93 16.81
C SER A 310 9.61 0.83 17.47
N THR A 311 10.43 0.11 16.70
CA THR A 311 11.23 -1.03 17.19
C THR A 311 12.72 -0.70 17.44
N LEU A 312 13.16 0.50 17.06
CA LEU A 312 14.56 0.94 17.16
C LEU A 312 15.08 1.03 18.61
N LEU A 313 14.18 1.18 19.58
CA LEU A 313 14.53 1.17 21.01
C LEU A 313 14.52 -0.24 21.65
N ASP A 314 14.07 -1.26 20.92
CA ASP A 314 13.94 -2.63 21.45
C ASP A 314 14.92 -3.62 20.79
N ALA A 315 15.48 -3.28 19.63
CA ALA A 315 16.38 -4.15 18.87
C ALA A 315 17.65 -3.42 18.39
N THR A 316 18.64 -4.18 17.91
CA THR A 316 19.87 -3.66 17.26
C THR A 316 20.06 -4.17 15.84
N HIS A 317 19.27 -5.15 15.41
CA HIS A 317 19.32 -5.75 14.08
C HIS A 317 17.97 -5.55 13.39
N PHE A 318 17.94 -5.04 12.16
CA PHE A 318 16.71 -4.71 11.46
C PHE A 318 16.71 -5.30 10.04
N PRO A 319 15.62 -5.94 9.58
CA PRO A 319 14.37 -6.17 10.33
C PRO A 319 14.45 -7.35 11.32
N ASN A 320 15.53 -8.13 11.30
CA ASN A 320 15.65 -9.45 11.94
C ASN A 320 15.66 -9.48 13.49
N GLY A 321 15.72 -8.33 14.17
CA GLY A 321 15.70 -8.23 15.63
C GLY A 321 14.32 -7.95 16.22
N SER A 322 13.26 -7.90 15.40
CA SER A 322 11.89 -7.65 15.84
C SER A 322 10.90 -8.52 15.08
N SER A 323 9.82 -8.93 15.75
CA SER A 323 8.72 -9.68 15.15
C SER A 323 7.41 -8.88 15.27
N PRO A 324 6.33 -9.27 14.56
CA PRO A 324 5.05 -8.55 14.60
C PRO A 324 4.51 -8.31 16.01
N GLU A 325 4.76 -9.21 16.95
CA GLU A 325 4.33 -9.08 18.36
C GLU A 325 4.97 -7.89 19.08
N SER A 326 6.15 -7.45 18.62
CA SER A 326 6.90 -6.32 19.17
C SER A 326 6.60 -4.99 18.49
N TYR A 327 5.80 -4.97 17.41
CA TYR A 327 5.52 -3.73 16.69
C TYR A 327 4.57 -2.83 17.48
N TYR A 328 4.76 -1.52 17.34
CA TYR A 328 3.90 -0.47 17.88
C TYR A 328 3.74 -0.48 19.40
N ARG A 329 4.74 -0.98 20.13
CA ARG A 329 4.74 -1.07 21.60
C ARG A 329 5.18 0.22 22.30
N ASN A 330 5.91 1.09 21.61
CA ASN A 330 6.28 2.39 22.14
C ASN A 330 5.06 3.34 22.15
N ALA A 331 5.00 4.24 23.12
CA ALA A 331 3.98 5.28 23.18
C ALA A 331 4.02 6.22 21.97
N THR A 332 5.20 6.51 21.43
CA THR A 332 5.37 7.21 20.16
C THR A 332 5.57 6.18 19.05
N THR A 333 4.54 6.00 18.22
CA THR A 333 4.57 5.07 17.10
C THR A 333 3.66 5.52 15.95
N ASN A 334 3.64 4.83 14.81
CA ASN A 334 2.61 5.08 13.79
C ASN A 334 1.28 4.47 14.25
N HIS A 335 0.49 5.22 15.02
CA HIS A 335 -0.79 4.73 15.55
C HIS A 335 -1.84 4.47 14.47
N TYR A 336 -1.79 5.17 13.34
CA TYR A 336 -2.63 4.83 12.18
C TYR A 336 -2.34 3.39 11.72
N ALA A 337 -1.07 3.04 11.49
CA ALA A 337 -0.69 1.68 11.08
C ALA A 337 -1.06 0.64 12.15
N ARG A 338 -0.76 0.92 13.44
CA ARG A 338 -1.17 0.06 14.57
C ARG A 338 -2.67 -0.26 14.53
N ILE A 339 -3.50 0.77 14.33
CA ILE A 339 -4.96 0.65 14.31
C ILE A 339 -5.43 -0.11 13.06
N VAL A 340 -4.84 0.17 11.90
CA VAL A 340 -5.14 -0.56 10.66
C VAL A 340 -4.93 -2.06 10.88
N HIS A 341 -3.73 -2.49 11.30
CA HIS A 341 -3.46 -3.91 11.58
C HIS A 341 -4.42 -4.49 12.63
N GLN A 342 -4.72 -3.77 13.71
CA GLN A 342 -5.64 -4.22 14.78
C GLN A 342 -7.07 -4.50 14.26
N VAL A 343 -7.52 -3.79 13.23
CA VAL A 343 -8.88 -3.93 12.69
C VAL A 343 -8.98 -5.02 11.62
N GLN A 344 -7.86 -5.41 11.00
CA GLN A 344 -7.80 -6.52 10.05
C GLN A 344 -8.17 -7.85 10.73
N ARG A 345 -8.89 -8.71 10.01
CA ARG A 345 -9.34 -10.00 10.55
C ARG A 345 -8.17 -10.93 10.91
N ASP A 346 -7.05 -10.81 10.21
CA ASP A 346 -5.84 -11.61 10.42
C ASP A 346 -4.60 -10.75 10.70
N GLY A 347 -4.78 -9.47 11.03
CA GLY A 347 -3.69 -8.54 11.33
C GLY A 347 -2.97 -7.96 10.11
N ARG A 348 -3.25 -8.42 8.89
CA ARG A 348 -2.47 -8.02 7.70
C ARG A 348 -3.10 -6.89 6.91
N GLY A 349 -2.31 -5.87 6.58
CA GLY A 349 -2.73 -4.75 5.75
C GLY A 349 -1.62 -3.72 5.55
N TYR A 350 -1.50 -3.18 4.34
CA TYR A 350 -0.38 -2.33 3.92
C TYR A 350 -0.62 -0.87 4.36
N ALA A 351 -0.13 -0.48 5.54
CA ALA A 351 -0.51 0.79 6.16
C ALA A 351 0.48 1.95 5.94
N PHE A 352 1.70 1.66 5.46
CA PHE A 352 2.72 2.65 5.10
C PHE A 352 3.64 2.07 4.00
N PRO A 353 4.36 2.90 3.22
CA PRO A 353 5.08 2.46 1.99
C PRO A 353 6.07 1.29 2.08
N TYR A 354 6.51 0.89 3.27
CA TYR A 354 7.48 -0.19 3.47
C TYR A 354 7.00 -1.21 4.51
N ASP A 355 5.68 -1.39 4.61
CA ASP A 355 5.06 -2.34 5.54
C ASP A 355 5.25 -3.80 5.11
N ASP A 356 5.69 -4.03 3.88
CA ASP A 356 6.10 -5.32 3.33
C ASP A 356 7.49 -5.77 3.82
N VAL A 357 8.24 -4.91 4.51
CA VAL A 357 9.51 -5.31 5.14
C VAL A 357 9.23 -6.34 6.22
N VAL A 358 9.73 -7.56 6.03
CA VAL A 358 9.60 -8.67 6.98
C VAL A 358 10.99 -9.19 7.39
N PRO A 359 11.15 -9.68 8.63
CA PRO A 359 12.33 -10.45 9.02
C PRO A 359 12.59 -11.64 8.09
N ASP A 360 13.83 -12.07 7.96
CA ASP A 360 14.13 -13.33 7.26
C ASP A 360 13.40 -14.50 7.93
N GLY A 361 12.70 -15.31 7.14
CA GLY A 361 11.84 -16.38 7.65
C GLY A 361 10.56 -15.88 8.35
N GLY A 362 10.31 -14.58 8.36
CA GLY A 362 9.09 -13.95 8.87
C GLY A 362 7.89 -14.16 7.95
N SER A 363 6.73 -13.72 8.44
CA SER A 363 5.46 -13.79 7.69
C SER A 363 5.03 -12.41 7.21
N ASP A 364 4.29 -12.38 6.09
CA ASP A 364 3.65 -11.18 5.55
C ASP A 364 2.77 -10.49 6.60
N VAL A 365 2.96 -9.17 6.76
CA VAL A 365 2.11 -8.31 7.59
C VAL A 365 1.36 -7.26 6.76
N ALA A 366 1.70 -7.12 5.48
CA ALA A 366 1.16 -6.11 4.58
C ALA A 366 -0.09 -6.59 3.83
N GLY A 367 -0.41 -7.88 3.85
CA GLY A 367 -1.54 -8.42 3.09
C GLY A 367 -1.22 -8.53 1.61
N THR A 368 0.02 -8.90 1.31
CA THR A 368 0.51 -9.16 -0.04
C THR A 368 0.19 -10.60 -0.46
N MET A 369 0.01 -10.82 -1.76
CA MET A 369 -0.13 -12.13 -2.37
C MET A 369 0.68 -12.17 -3.65
N HIS A 370 1.37 -13.28 -3.91
CA HIS A 370 2.13 -13.43 -5.14
C HIS A 370 2.26 -14.88 -5.57
N ASP A 371 2.19 -15.13 -6.87
CA ASP A 371 2.35 -16.48 -7.42
C ASP A 371 2.87 -16.41 -8.86
N GLY A 372 3.78 -17.30 -9.23
CA GLY A 372 4.35 -17.40 -10.58
C GLY A 372 3.46 -18.11 -11.59
N SER A 373 2.37 -18.72 -11.13
CA SER A 373 1.41 -19.50 -11.91
C SER A 373 -0.04 -19.21 -11.50
N PRO A 374 -0.46 -17.94 -11.44
CA PRO A 374 -1.79 -17.57 -10.96
C PRO A 374 -2.86 -18.08 -11.93
N SER A 375 -3.96 -18.64 -11.41
CA SER A 375 -5.09 -19.12 -12.22
C SER A 375 -6.33 -18.23 -12.07
N LEU A 376 -6.62 -17.77 -10.85
CA LEU A 376 -7.75 -16.93 -10.52
C LEU A 376 -7.40 -15.99 -9.37
N TRP A 377 -7.60 -14.70 -9.59
CA TRP A 377 -7.54 -13.69 -8.54
C TRP A 377 -8.94 -13.18 -8.21
N THR A 378 -9.40 -13.40 -6.98
CA THR A 378 -10.70 -12.93 -6.50
C THR A 378 -10.54 -11.70 -5.62
N ILE A 379 -11.37 -10.69 -5.87
CA ILE A 379 -11.43 -9.46 -5.08
C ILE A 379 -12.87 -9.26 -4.62
N ALA A 380 -13.07 -9.25 -3.31
CA ALA A 380 -14.38 -9.04 -2.70
C ALA A 380 -14.45 -7.67 -2.04
N ILE A 381 -15.50 -6.91 -2.34
CA ILE A 381 -15.77 -5.60 -1.73
C ILE A 381 -16.89 -5.69 -0.70
N GLY A 382 -16.72 -5.05 0.45
CA GLY A 382 -17.78 -4.76 1.43
C GLY A 382 -17.64 -5.47 2.78
N GLY A 383 -16.79 -6.49 2.88
CA GLY A 383 -16.44 -7.13 4.15
C GLY A 383 -17.57 -7.90 4.86
N ASN A 384 -18.70 -8.19 4.18
CA ASN A 384 -19.77 -9.05 4.72
C ASN A 384 -19.50 -10.53 4.50
#